data_AF-W2HRH8-F1
#
_entry.id   AF-W2HRH8-F1
#
_cell.length_a   1.000
_cell.length_b   1.000
_cell.length_c   1.000
_cell.angle_alpha   90.00
_cell.angle_beta   90.00
_cell.angle_gamma   90.00
#
_symmetry.space_group_name_H-M   'P 1'
#
loop_
_entity.id
_entity.type
_entity.pdbx_description
1 polymer ?
#
loop_
_entity_poly.entity_id
_entity_poly.type
_entity_poly.pdbx_seq_one_letter_code
_entity_poly.pdbx_strand_id
1 'polypeptide(L)'
;MARTNSALMMSMGTVNMWGFSPAYDVCSGLSEWNKGKSSWVNSDDDEQKVSNQPINVLLAGPGDVRHVLATISCRRRWEPAMKHRPVHIYIFEKAIETLSRDLLLVQVAFDANLPLRQRCNLFLEIFGNSRVQERTSVYIEEQAKLLIDFVYNDRGSLAGLVDLSHLKMRTHDDLIDSFRSWFQSVKFNVDTLLDHRLRHYYEVRYDYRDNLIDWDYTMKLKKIENASVIHIRQYRDWRNTGVAFEFGDQTYTVPNRTMAAYTEAKKKHHGSVLCRGLWTDIIVSPYISFGVHCEKPNRFVEQLFEIHNKGTGVEQNRHNTVEVAVYNVLSYLYEIETGKRYQMGKEHDIFSGIGDAEGTPSDDKLVPRFEELNEDTDQSKITEKELRKQHVAAQGCAETIKETLQGVKIIPLTGNVEDLFSKKRYTGLFDYAFISSQQCHTLQPSEDVKQQTTATITNILKDGAAVDVESSVFMLPLTEEQRALYVTKLQEWAAHHALQPTFDFHDKNEPSHEDMTKINNAVLRFSYGAKGASAV
;
A
#
# COMPACT_ATOMS: atom_id res chain seq x y z
N MET A 1 30.27 16.90 -2.86
CA MET A 1 29.39 18.01 -3.26
C MET A 1 27.97 17.64 -2.91
N ALA A 2 27.29 18.48 -2.12
CA ALA A 2 25.91 18.25 -1.70
C ALA A 2 24.98 18.32 -2.92
N ARG A 3 24.10 17.32 -3.07
CA ARG A 3 23.00 17.35 -4.02
C ARG A 3 22.05 18.48 -3.60
N THR A 4 21.36 19.13 -4.52
CA THR A 4 20.31 20.08 -4.12
C THR A 4 19.14 19.29 -3.51
N ASN A 5 18.59 19.77 -2.39
CA ASN A 5 17.44 19.13 -1.74
C ASN A 5 16.25 18.94 -2.71
N SER A 6 16.11 19.84 -3.69
CA SER A 6 15.08 19.77 -4.73
C SER A 6 15.19 18.54 -5.63
N ALA A 7 16.39 18.16 -6.08
CA ALA A 7 16.56 17.00 -6.97
C ALA A 7 16.29 15.68 -6.24
N LEU A 8 16.72 15.58 -4.97
CA LEU A 8 16.45 14.43 -4.11
C LEU A 8 14.96 14.21 -3.89
N MET A 9 14.20 15.26 -3.55
CA MET A 9 12.76 15.15 -3.35
C MET A 9 12.03 14.80 -4.65
N MET A 10 12.44 15.36 -5.80
CA MET A 10 11.85 14.99 -7.08
C MET A 10 12.05 13.51 -7.42
N SER A 11 13.19 12.91 -7.04
CA SER A 11 13.52 11.51 -7.31
C SER A 11 12.85 10.51 -6.37
N MET A 12 12.39 10.94 -5.19
CA MET A 12 11.46 10.17 -4.34
C MET A 12 10.01 10.16 -4.88
N GLY A 13 9.81 10.76 -6.06
CA GLY A 13 8.53 10.83 -6.74
C GLY A 13 7.77 12.10 -6.40
N THR A 14 7.45 12.92 -7.41
CA THR A 14 6.55 14.07 -7.21
C THR A 14 5.08 13.63 -7.19
N VAL A 15 4.81 12.42 -7.66
CA VAL A 15 3.53 11.72 -7.52
C VAL A 15 3.82 10.39 -6.85
N ASN A 16 3.22 10.19 -5.69
CA ASN A 16 3.44 8.98 -4.90
C ASN A 16 2.63 7.82 -5.47
N MET A 17 3.24 6.64 -5.62
CA MET A 17 2.59 5.42 -6.12
C MET A 17 2.72 4.22 -5.18
N TRP A 18 3.42 4.41 -4.06
CA TRP A 18 3.55 3.48 -2.94
C TRP A 18 4.05 4.24 -1.71
N GLY A 19 3.77 3.76 -0.50
CA GLY A 19 4.30 4.41 0.70
C GLY A 19 5.64 3.87 1.18
N PHE A 20 6.15 4.48 2.24
CA PHE A 20 7.45 4.19 2.85
C PHE A 20 7.31 3.53 4.23
N SER A 21 6.24 2.77 4.42
CA SER A 21 6.02 1.90 5.57
C SER A 21 5.37 0.60 5.15
N PRO A 22 5.58 -0.50 5.89
CA PRO A 22 4.86 -1.74 5.65
C PRO A 22 3.34 -1.61 5.80
N ALA A 23 2.60 -2.50 5.14
CA ALA A 23 1.18 -2.68 5.34
C ALA A 23 0.87 -3.17 6.77
N TYR A 24 -0.20 -2.65 7.35
CA TYR A 24 -0.75 -3.10 8.64
C TYR A 24 -2.22 -2.70 8.75
N ASP A 25 -2.94 -3.38 9.64
CA ASP A 25 -4.31 -3.05 10.00
C ASP A 25 -4.33 -1.80 10.88
N VAL A 26 -4.86 -0.70 10.35
CA VAL A 26 -4.86 0.60 11.02
C VAL A 26 -5.81 0.66 12.22
N CYS A 27 -6.81 -0.22 12.25
CA CYS A 27 -7.72 -0.34 13.38
C CYS A 27 -7.13 -1.18 14.52
N SER A 28 -5.99 -1.84 14.31
CA SER A 28 -5.29 -2.57 15.37
C SER A 28 -4.85 -1.59 16.47
N GLY A 29 -5.18 -1.90 17.73
CA GLY A 29 -4.76 -1.10 18.88
C GLY A 29 -5.51 0.22 19.10
N LEU A 30 -6.67 0.45 18.45
CA LEU A 30 -7.58 1.54 18.84
C LEU A 30 -8.05 1.36 20.29
N SER A 31 -8.24 2.46 21.03
CA SER A 31 -8.48 2.46 22.48
C SER A 31 -9.72 1.66 22.92
N GLU A 32 -10.69 1.47 22.04
CA GLU A 32 -11.85 0.59 22.26
C GLU A 32 -11.44 -0.89 22.45
N TRP A 33 -10.31 -1.32 21.90
CA TRP A 33 -9.68 -2.62 22.15
C TRP A 33 -9.35 -2.84 23.64
N ASN A 34 -8.99 -1.76 24.35
CA ASN A 34 -8.54 -1.82 25.74
C ASN A 34 -9.67 -1.58 26.77
N LYS A 35 -10.77 -0.92 26.37
CA LYS A 35 -11.91 -0.66 27.27
C LYS A 35 -12.73 -1.91 27.59
N GLY A 36 -12.58 -2.99 26.82
CA GLY A 36 -13.19 -4.29 27.10
C GLY A 36 -12.73 -4.96 28.42
N LYS A 37 -11.75 -4.39 29.14
CA LYS A 37 -11.34 -4.86 30.47
C LYS A 37 -11.82 -3.99 31.65
N SER A 38 -12.44 -2.83 31.43
CA SER A 38 -12.81 -1.96 32.56
C SER A 38 -13.96 -1.00 32.25
N SER A 39 -15.19 -1.51 32.13
CA SER A 39 -16.41 -0.82 32.58
C SER A 39 -17.64 -1.67 32.21
N TRP A 40 -17.99 -2.65 33.05
CA TRP A 40 -19.34 -3.23 33.03
C TRP A 40 -20.29 -2.25 33.74
N VAL A 41 -20.88 -1.33 32.98
CA VAL A 41 -22.05 -0.57 33.43
C VAL A 41 -23.17 -0.85 32.44
N ASN A 42 -24.19 -1.52 32.95
CA ASN A 42 -25.35 -2.04 32.23
C ASN A 42 -26.14 -0.95 31.48
N SER A 43 -26.24 -1.09 30.16
CA SER A 43 -27.44 -0.72 29.39
C SER A 43 -27.36 -1.32 27.98
N ASP A 44 -28.13 -2.39 27.73
CA ASP A 44 -28.19 -3.10 26.43
C ASP A 44 -28.56 -2.17 25.24
N ASP A 45 -29.22 -1.05 25.50
CA ASP A 45 -29.62 -0.07 24.47
C ASP A 45 -28.48 0.84 23.96
N ASP A 46 -27.44 1.09 24.77
CA ASP A 46 -26.30 1.94 24.36
C ASP A 46 -25.21 1.13 23.64
N GLU A 47 -24.99 -0.13 24.02
CA GLU A 47 -24.07 -1.02 23.32
C GLU A 47 -24.53 -1.29 21.87
N GLN A 48 -25.84 -1.48 21.66
CA GLN A 48 -26.41 -1.70 20.33
C GLN A 48 -26.32 -0.45 19.43
N LYS A 49 -26.41 0.76 20.01
CA LYS A 49 -26.23 2.04 19.28
C LYS A 49 -24.78 2.31 18.91
N VAL A 50 -23.82 2.03 19.80
CA VAL A 50 -22.39 2.18 19.54
C VAL A 50 -21.90 1.19 18.47
N SER A 51 -22.41 -0.05 18.51
CA SER A 51 -22.09 -1.11 17.53
C SER A 51 -22.49 -0.76 16.07
N ASN A 52 -23.49 0.12 15.88
CA ASN A 52 -23.92 0.53 14.54
C ASN A 52 -23.18 1.77 13.98
N GLN A 53 -22.41 2.50 14.80
CA GLN A 53 -21.66 3.65 14.30
C GLN A 53 -20.40 3.21 13.55
N PRO A 54 -20.12 3.77 12.36
CA PRO A 54 -18.93 3.41 11.61
C PRO A 54 -17.65 3.85 12.33
N ILE A 55 -16.62 3.01 12.25
CA ILE A 55 -15.24 3.42 12.53
C ILE A 55 -14.76 4.20 11.30
N ASN A 56 -14.50 5.50 11.46
CA ASN A 56 -14.04 6.35 10.38
C ASN A 56 -12.51 6.48 10.42
N VAL A 57 -11.87 6.02 9.35
CA VAL A 57 -10.41 6.00 9.17
C VAL A 57 -10.04 7.00 8.08
N LEU A 58 -9.13 7.93 8.35
CA LEU A 58 -8.51 8.76 7.31
C LEU A 58 -7.13 8.19 6.94
N LEU A 59 -6.86 7.98 5.65
CA LEU A 59 -5.54 7.70 5.12
C LEU A 59 -5.10 8.90 4.27
N ALA A 60 -4.19 9.74 4.78
CA ALA A 60 -3.72 10.95 4.12
C ALA A 60 -2.45 10.70 3.29
N GLY A 61 -2.66 10.51 1.98
CA GLY A 61 -1.63 10.26 0.98
C GLY A 61 -0.90 8.93 1.14
N PRO A 62 -1.57 7.79 1.44
CA PRO A 62 -0.89 6.50 1.59
C PRO A 62 -0.09 6.11 0.34
N GLY A 63 -0.44 6.61 -0.84
CA GLY A 63 0.20 6.35 -2.13
C GLY A 63 -0.21 5.02 -2.76
N ASP A 64 -0.85 4.15 -1.98
CA ASP A 64 -1.33 2.85 -2.38
C ASP A 64 -2.43 2.33 -1.41
N VAL A 65 -2.93 1.13 -1.70
CA VAL A 65 -4.04 0.48 -0.98
C VAL A 65 -3.57 -0.48 0.12
N ARG A 66 -2.30 -0.46 0.53
CA ARG A 66 -1.74 -1.48 1.44
C ARG A 66 -2.45 -1.53 2.79
N HIS A 67 -2.73 -0.36 3.37
CA HIS A 67 -3.45 -0.25 4.64
C HIS A 67 -4.92 -0.63 4.48
N VAL A 68 -5.53 -0.33 3.33
CA VAL A 68 -6.91 -0.71 3.02
C VAL A 68 -7.04 -2.23 3.00
N LEU A 69 -6.17 -2.92 2.25
CA LEU A 69 -6.18 -4.38 2.15
C LEU A 69 -5.92 -5.04 3.49
N ALA A 70 -4.88 -4.61 4.21
CA ALA A 70 -4.54 -5.17 5.51
C ALA A 70 -5.68 -4.99 6.54
N THR A 71 -6.32 -3.81 6.57
CA THR A 71 -7.43 -3.51 7.49
C THR A 71 -8.67 -4.36 7.15
N ILE A 72 -9.04 -4.45 5.87
CA ILE A 72 -10.20 -5.24 5.44
C ILE A 72 -9.97 -6.73 5.71
N SER A 73 -8.79 -7.27 5.39
CA SER A 73 -8.48 -8.68 5.63
C SER A 73 -8.49 -9.04 7.11
N CYS A 74 -7.96 -8.16 7.97
CA CYS A 74 -7.85 -8.40 9.40
C CYS A 74 -9.17 -8.19 10.16
N ARG A 75 -10.20 -7.60 9.54
CA ARG A 75 -11.46 -7.24 10.18
C ARG A 75 -12.16 -8.38 10.91
N ARG A 76 -12.13 -9.61 10.36
CA ARG A 76 -12.75 -10.78 11.00
C ARG A 76 -12.02 -11.22 12.28
N ARG A 77 -10.80 -10.72 12.50
CA ARG A 77 -9.93 -10.98 13.66
C ARG A 77 -10.11 -9.95 14.78
N TRP A 78 -10.86 -8.87 14.54
CA TRP A 78 -11.08 -7.85 15.56
C TRP A 78 -11.85 -8.39 16.76
N GLU A 79 -11.67 -7.73 17.91
CA GLU A 79 -12.44 -8.02 19.12
C GLU A 79 -13.94 -8.00 18.84
N PRO A 80 -14.74 -8.82 19.55
CA PRO A 80 -16.19 -8.96 19.31
C PRO A 80 -16.94 -7.62 19.25
N ALA A 81 -16.54 -6.63 20.06
CA ALA A 81 -17.15 -5.30 20.10
C ALA A 81 -16.98 -4.50 18.79
N MET A 82 -15.93 -4.74 18.02
CA MET A 82 -15.66 -4.04 16.75
C MET A 82 -15.98 -4.87 15.51
N LYS A 83 -16.00 -6.21 15.63
CA LYS A 83 -16.11 -7.15 14.51
C LYS A 83 -17.28 -6.87 13.55
N HIS A 84 -18.41 -6.40 14.07
CA HIS A 84 -19.61 -6.10 13.29
C HIS A 84 -19.79 -4.62 12.97
N ARG A 85 -18.94 -3.74 13.52
CA ARG A 85 -19.03 -2.31 13.25
C ARG A 85 -18.74 -2.04 11.77
N PRO A 86 -19.51 -1.14 11.11
CA PRO A 86 -19.14 -0.63 9.80
C PRO A 86 -17.78 0.09 9.85
N VAL A 87 -17.07 0.12 8.73
CA VAL A 87 -15.75 0.75 8.62
C VAL A 87 -15.75 1.63 7.38
N HIS A 88 -15.53 2.92 7.57
CA HIS A 88 -15.46 3.89 6.49
C HIS A 88 -14.02 4.38 6.36
N ILE A 89 -13.36 4.01 5.27
CA ILE A 89 -11.97 4.33 4.98
C ILE A 89 -11.94 5.47 3.96
N TYR A 90 -11.52 6.64 4.41
CA TYR A 90 -11.35 7.83 3.61
C TYR A 90 -9.92 7.86 3.07
N ILE A 91 -9.76 7.72 1.77
CA ILE A 91 -8.42 7.72 1.14
C ILE A 91 -8.24 9.08 0.48
N PHE A 92 -7.35 9.88 1.03
CA PHE A 92 -7.01 11.17 0.43
C PHE A 92 -5.76 11.03 -0.43
N GLU A 93 -5.90 11.31 -1.73
CA GLU A 93 -4.78 11.40 -2.65
C GLU A 93 -4.75 12.75 -3.36
N LYS A 94 -3.57 13.38 -3.39
CA LYS A 94 -3.41 14.69 -4.04
C LYS A 94 -3.45 14.56 -5.56
N ALA A 95 -2.82 13.51 -6.10
CA ALA A 95 -2.77 13.25 -7.53
C ALA A 95 -3.94 12.35 -7.95
N ILE A 96 -4.62 12.74 -9.02
CA ILE A 96 -5.76 11.97 -9.52
C ILE A 96 -5.33 10.60 -10.05
N GLU A 97 -4.10 10.50 -10.54
CA GLU A 97 -3.51 9.28 -11.06
C GLU A 97 -3.27 8.25 -9.97
N THR A 98 -2.80 8.69 -8.79
CA THR A 98 -2.67 7.83 -7.61
C THR A 98 -4.05 7.34 -7.16
N LEU A 99 -5.02 8.25 -7.02
CA LEU A 99 -6.39 7.88 -6.65
C LEU A 99 -7.03 6.90 -7.65
N SER A 100 -6.76 7.09 -8.94
CA SER A 100 -7.22 6.20 -10.01
C SER A 100 -6.59 4.81 -9.84
N ARG A 101 -5.28 4.75 -9.57
CA ARG A 101 -4.58 3.48 -9.32
C ARG A 101 -5.11 2.78 -8.08
N ASP A 102 -5.46 3.49 -7.02
CA ASP A 102 -6.06 2.88 -5.83
C ASP A 102 -7.35 2.14 -6.18
N LEU A 103 -8.23 2.77 -6.98
CA LEU A 103 -9.45 2.13 -7.46
C LEU A 103 -9.16 0.88 -8.31
N LEU A 104 -8.16 0.96 -9.19
CA LEU A 104 -7.72 -0.20 -9.97
C LEU A 104 -7.21 -1.33 -9.08
N LEU A 105 -6.30 -1.03 -8.14
CA LEU A 105 -5.69 -2.03 -7.26
C LEU A 105 -6.73 -2.68 -6.34
N VAL A 106 -7.70 -1.92 -5.84
CA VAL A 106 -8.87 -2.45 -5.10
C VAL A 106 -9.69 -3.38 -6.01
N GLN A 107 -9.98 -2.96 -7.25
CA GLN A 107 -10.74 -3.77 -8.20
C GLN A 107 -10.03 -5.08 -8.53
N VAL A 108 -8.71 -5.06 -8.74
CA VAL A 108 -7.90 -6.27 -8.98
C VAL A 108 -7.91 -7.17 -7.75
N ALA A 109 -7.76 -6.61 -6.55
CA ALA A 109 -7.74 -7.40 -5.32
C ALA A 109 -9.05 -8.17 -5.09
N PHE A 110 -10.19 -7.64 -5.53
CA PHE A 110 -11.51 -8.24 -5.35
C PHE A 110 -12.05 -8.96 -6.59
N ASP A 111 -11.22 -9.16 -7.63
CA ASP A 111 -11.62 -9.90 -8.82
C ASP A 111 -11.70 -11.41 -8.52
N ALA A 112 -12.91 -11.89 -8.19
CA ALA A 112 -13.17 -13.30 -7.87
C ALA A 112 -13.05 -14.24 -9.09
N ASN A 113 -12.90 -13.70 -10.31
CA ASN A 113 -12.74 -14.52 -11.52
C ASN A 113 -11.30 -15.01 -11.71
N LEU A 114 -10.34 -14.44 -10.99
CA LEU A 114 -8.94 -14.82 -11.09
C LEU A 114 -8.57 -15.79 -9.96
N PRO A 115 -7.86 -16.90 -10.27
CA PRO A 115 -7.27 -17.76 -9.25
C PRO A 115 -6.38 -16.96 -8.30
N LEU A 116 -6.34 -17.37 -7.03
CA LEU A 116 -5.74 -16.57 -5.97
C LEU A 116 -4.26 -16.26 -6.24
N ARG A 117 -3.50 -17.25 -6.72
CA ARG A 117 -2.08 -17.09 -7.08
C ARG A 117 -1.88 -16.11 -8.24
N GLN A 118 -2.72 -16.23 -9.27
CA GLN A 118 -2.67 -15.35 -10.43
C GLN A 118 -3.02 -13.91 -10.05
N ARG A 119 -4.06 -13.71 -9.23
CA ARG A 119 -4.49 -12.40 -8.74
C ARG A 119 -3.40 -11.73 -7.90
N CYS A 120 -2.71 -12.49 -7.04
CA CYS A 120 -1.59 -11.99 -6.25
C CYS A 120 -0.44 -11.46 -7.13
N ASN A 121 0.01 -12.26 -8.11
CA ASN A 121 1.09 -11.86 -9.02
C ASN A 121 0.67 -10.65 -9.88
N LEU A 122 -0.56 -10.67 -10.40
CA LEU A 122 -1.12 -9.57 -11.19
C LEU A 122 -1.19 -8.27 -10.40
N PHE A 123 -1.63 -8.33 -9.14
CA PHE A 123 -1.65 -7.18 -8.23
C PHE A 123 -0.26 -6.58 -8.07
N LEU A 124 0.75 -7.39 -7.73
CA LEU A 124 2.12 -6.93 -7.51
C LEU A 124 2.76 -6.36 -8.78
N GLU A 125 2.50 -6.99 -9.93
CA GLU A 125 2.97 -6.51 -11.23
C GLU A 125 2.41 -5.12 -11.57
N ILE A 126 1.09 -4.90 -11.40
CA ILE A 126 0.45 -3.59 -11.62
C ILE A 126 0.93 -2.56 -10.58
N PHE A 127 1.09 -3.00 -9.34
CA PHE A 127 1.47 -2.17 -8.20
C PHE A 127 2.86 -1.57 -8.35
N GLY A 128 3.87 -2.38 -8.69
CA GLY A 128 5.28 -1.98 -8.55
C GLY A 128 6.09 -1.85 -9.84
N ASN A 129 5.63 -2.37 -10.98
CA ASN A 129 6.46 -2.44 -12.18
C ASN A 129 6.19 -1.30 -13.17
N SER A 130 7.27 -0.75 -13.74
CA SER A 130 7.24 0.19 -14.87
C SER A 130 6.80 -0.48 -16.18
N ARG A 131 7.03 -1.80 -16.29
CA ARG A 131 6.62 -2.65 -17.41
C ARG A 131 5.87 -3.87 -16.90
N VAL A 132 4.89 -4.27 -17.68
CA VAL A 132 4.00 -5.40 -17.44
C VAL A 132 4.05 -6.37 -18.61
N GLN A 133 3.48 -7.55 -18.43
CA GLN A 133 3.22 -8.50 -19.49
C GLN A 133 2.12 -7.98 -20.43
N GLU A 134 2.09 -8.48 -21.66
CA GLU A 134 1.03 -8.15 -22.64
C GLU A 134 -0.36 -8.44 -22.07
N ARG A 135 -0.56 -9.63 -21.48
CA ARG A 135 -1.83 -10.02 -20.86
C ARG A 135 -2.26 -9.06 -19.73
N THR A 136 -1.30 -8.55 -18.97
CA THR A 136 -1.56 -7.60 -17.88
C THR A 136 -1.97 -6.24 -18.44
N SER A 137 -1.34 -5.78 -19.52
CA SER A 137 -1.75 -4.54 -20.19
C SER A 137 -3.15 -4.64 -20.79
N VAL A 138 -3.52 -5.80 -21.36
CA VAL A 138 -4.90 -6.06 -21.84
C VAL A 138 -5.87 -6.03 -20.67
N TYR A 139 -5.56 -6.74 -19.58
CA TYR A 139 -6.39 -6.77 -18.38
C TYR A 139 -6.60 -5.37 -17.78
N ILE A 140 -5.54 -4.56 -17.65
CA ILE A 140 -5.64 -3.16 -17.17
C ILE A 140 -6.65 -2.37 -18.01
N GLU A 141 -6.62 -2.50 -19.34
CA GLU A 141 -7.55 -1.79 -20.21
C GLU A 141 -9.00 -2.26 -20.02
N GLU A 142 -9.23 -3.55 -19.83
CA GLU A 142 -10.56 -4.09 -19.51
C GLU A 142 -11.07 -3.58 -18.18
N GLN A 143 -10.22 -3.61 -17.13
CA GLN A 143 -10.56 -3.06 -15.82
C GLN A 143 -10.82 -1.55 -15.88
N ALA A 144 -10.07 -0.80 -16.69
CA ALA A 144 -10.28 0.63 -16.91
C ALA A 144 -11.66 0.92 -17.52
N LYS A 145 -12.13 0.10 -18.46
CA LYS A 145 -13.48 0.24 -19.04
C LYS A 145 -14.57 0.02 -18.00
N LEU A 146 -14.39 -0.96 -17.11
CA LEU A 146 -15.31 -1.20 -15.99
C LEU A 146 -15.30 -0.04 -14.98
N LEU A 147 -14.13 0.53 -14.68
CA LEU A 147 -14.01 1.70 -13.81
C LEU A 147 -14.68 2.94 -14.39
N ILE A 148 -14.62 3.12 -15.71
CA ILE A 148 -15.35 4.19 -16.40
C ILE A 148 -16.87 3.98 -16.25
N ASP A 149 -17.38 2.76 -16.46
CA ASP A 149 -18.80 2.44 -16.25
C ASP A 149 -19.22 2.64 -14.79
N PHE A 150 -18.35 2.28 -13.84
CA PHE A 150 -18.56 2.53 -12.40
C PHE A 150 -18.74 4.02 -12.11
N VAL A 151 -17.85 4.89 -12.60
CA VAL A 151 -17.94 6.33 -12.36
C VAL A 151 -19.22 6.93 -12.95
N TYR A 152 -19.65 6.49 -14.14
CA TYR A 152 -20.86 7.02 -14.79
C TYR A 152 -22.17 6.47 -14.20
N ASN A 153 -22.21 5.17 -13.90
CA ASN A 153 -23.46 4.44 -13.69
C ASN A 153 -23.55 3.75 -12.33
N ASP A 154 -22.51 3.84 -11.48
CA ASP A 154 -22.40 3.14 -10.18
C ASP A 154 -22.63 1.62 -10.32
N ARG A 155 -21.94 1.01 -11.30
CA ARG A 155 -22.01 -0.43 -11.63
C ARG A 155 -20.64 -1.10 -11.51
N GLY A 156 -20.64 -2.43 -11.43
CA GLY A 156 -19.42 -3.24 -11.33
C GLY A 156 -19.08 -3.64 -9.90
N SER A 157 -17.87 -4.18 -9.70
CA SER A 157 -17.43 -4.76 -8.42
C SER A 157 -17.18 -3.72 -7.32
N LEU A 158 -16.93 -2.47 -7.68
CA LEU A 158 -16.76 -1.37 -6.73
C LEU A 158 -18.09 -0.72 -6.30
N ALA A 159 -19.19 -0.99 -7.00
CA ALA A 159 -20.51 -0.45 -6.69
C ALA A 159 -20.94 -0.86 -5.27
N GLY A 160 -21.33 0.12 -4.47
CA GLY A 160 -21.68 -0.09 -3.07
C GLY A 160 -20.49 -0.28 -2.12
N LEU A 161 -19.26 -0.49 -2.60
CA LEU A 161 -18.05 -0.47 -1.78
C LEU A 161 -17.42 0.93 -1.79
N VAL A 162 -17.27 1.53 -2.96
CA VAL A 162 -16.65 2.85 -3.14
C VAL A 162 -17.72 3.93 -3.23
N ASP A 163 -17.57 4.99 -2.45
CA ASP A 163 -18.49 6.14 -2.44
C ASP A 163 -17.80 7.40 -3.01
N LEU A 164 -18.18 7.78 -4.22
CA LEU A 164 -17.65 8.94 -4.94
C LEU A 164 -18.35 10.27 -4.58
N SER A 165 -19.33 10.27 -3.66
CA SER A 165 -20.12 11.46 -3.31
C SER A 165 -19.31 12.58 -2.64
N HIS A 166 -18.09 12.26 -2.18
CA HIS A 166 -17.16 13.23 -1.62
C HIS A 166 -16.33 13.97 -2.68
N LEU A 167 -16.30 13.46 -3.92
CA LEU A 167 -15.61 14.07 -5.04
C LEU A 167 -16.53 15.05 -5.78
N LYS A 168 -15.93 16.10 -6.35
CA LYS A 168 -16.65 17.04 -7.24
C LYS A 168 -16.88 16.38 -8.59
N MET A 169 -17.94 16.75 -9.30
CA MET A 169 -18.21 16.22 -10.67
C MET A 169 -17.01 16.39 -11.61
N ARG A 170 -16.28 17.50 -11.53
CA ARG A 170 -15.06 17.69 -12.32
C ARG A 170 -14.00 16.60 -12.07
N THR A 171 -13.86 16.16 -10.82
CA THR A 171 -12.94 15.09 -10.45
C THR A 171 -13.36 13.74 -11.03
N HIS A 172 -14.66 13.52 -11.25
CA HIS A 172 -15.15 12.32 -11.94
C HIS A 172 -14.67 12.31 -13.39
N ASP A 173 -14.72 13.45 -14.09
CA ASP A 173 -14.15 13.59 -15.44
C ASP A 173 -12.63 13.31 -15.43
N ASP A 174 -11.91 13.85 -14.46
CA ASP A 174 -10.45 13.64 -14.34
C ASP A 174 -10.11 12.16 -14.06
N LEU A 175 -10.93 11.43 -13.28
CA LEU A 175 -10.80 9.96 -13.11
C LEU A 175 -11.00 9.23 -14.44
N ILE A 176 -12.05 9.56 -15.18
CA ILE A 176 -12.36 8.93 -16.47
C ILE A 176 -11.22 9.16 -17.48
N ASP A 177 -10.68 10.38 -17.53
CA ASP A 177 -9.54 10.71 -18.40
C ASP A 177 -8.28 9.93 -17.99
N SER A 178 -8.04 9.77 -16.68
CA SER A 178 -6.96 8.93 -16.14
C SER A 178 -7.12 7.47 -16.60
N PHE A 179 -8.30 6.87 -16.46
CA PHE A 179 -8.59 5.49 -16.89
C PHE A 179 -8.40 5.30 -18.40
N ARG A 180 -8.91 6.24 -19.22
CA ARG A 180 -8.70 6.22 -20.69
C ARG A 180 -7.22 6.30 -21.06
N SER A 181 -6.41 6.98 -20.25
CA SER A 181 -4.97 7.13 -20.49
C SER A 181 -4.20 5.80 -20.38
N TRP A 182 -4.82 4.76 -19.82
CA TRP A 182 -4.25 3.42 -19.65
C TRP A 182 -4.50 2.49 -20.84
N PHE A 183 -5.32 2.90 -21.81
CA PHE A 183 -5.61 2.08 -22.99
C PHE A 183 -4.35 1.82 -23.80
N GLN A 184 -4.25 0.64 -24.42
CA GLN A 184 -3.08 0.23 -25.18
C GLN A 184 -2.77 1.17 -26.35
N SER A 185 -3.80 1.78 -26.93
CA SER A 185 -3.69 2.78 -27.99
C SER A 185 -2.98 4.06 -27.55
N VAL A 186 -2.94 4.37 -26.25
CA VAL A 186 -2.27 5.55 -25.72
C VAL A 186 -0.77 5.29 -25.62
N LYS A 187 0.02 6.14 -26.26
CA LYS A 187 1.49 6.06 -26.22
C LYS A 187 2.01 6.41 -24.82
N PHE A 188 2.93 5.59 -24.31
CA PHE A 188 3.67 5.85 -23.08
C PHE A 188 5.05 5.20 -23.19
N ASN A 189 6.07 5.99 -23.53
CA ASN A 189 7.45 5.51 -23.65
C ASN A 189 8.12 5.55 -22.28
N VAL A 190 7.86 4.52 -21.47
CA VAL A 190 8.34 4.43 -20.10
C VAL A 190 9.87 4.45 -20.01
N ASP A 191 10.57 3.89 -21.01
CA ASP A 191 12.04 3.78 -21.01
C ASP A 191 12.71 5.14 -21.15
N THR A 192 12.26 5.95 -22.10
CA THR A 192 12.79 7.30 -22.28
C THR A 192 12.48 8.18 -21.07
N LEU A 193 11.28 8.03 -20.50
CA LEU A 193 10.89 8.79 -19.31
C LEU A 193 11.70 8.39 -18.08
N LEU A 194 11.93 7.10 -17.86
CA LEU A 194 12.78 6.60 -16.79
C LEU A 194 14.24 7.04 -17.00
N ASP A 195 14.78 6.91 -18.22
CA ASP A 195 16.14 7.33 -18.54
C ASP A 195 16.35 8.82 -18.25
N HIS A 196 15.38 9.67 -18.62
CA HIS A 196 15.42 11.10 -18.28
C HIS A 196 15.46 11.33 -16.76
N ARG A 197 14.67 10.59 -15.99
CA ARG A 197 14.64 10.66 -14.52
C ARG A 197 15.98 10.23 -13.91
N LEU A 198 16.54 9.13 -14.40
CA LEU A 198 17.84 8.61 -13.95
C LEU A 198 18.99 9.56 -14.30
N ARG A 199 19.02 10.11 -15.53
CA ARG A 199 20.01 11.12 -15.94
C ARG A 199 19.93 12.38 -15.10
N HIS A 200 18.72 12.84 -14.80
CA HIS A 200 18.53 13.99 -13.93
C HIS A 200 19.03 13.71 -12.50
N TYR A 201 18.77 12.53 -11.96
CA TYR A 201 19.16 12.17 -10.59
C TYR A 201 20.66 11.91 -10.43
N TYR A 202 21.26 11.16 -11.35
CA TYR A 202 22.67 10.77 -11.27
C TYR A 202 23.62 11.81 -11.87
N GLU A 203 23.12 12.67 -12.76
CA GLU A 203 23.88 13.69 -13.48
C GLU A 203 25.17 13.12 -14.09
N VAL A 204 26.32 13.73 -13.81
CA VAL A 204 27.65 13.30 -14.29
C VAL A 204 28.06 11.89 -13.84
N ARG A 205 27.33 11.28 -12.89
CA ARG A 205 27.60 9.92 -12.39
C ARG A 205 26.67 8.87 -12.99
N TYR A 206 25.84 9.24 -13.96
CA TYR A 206 24.88 8.33 -14.59
C TYR A 206 25.54 7.04 -15.11
N ASP A 207 26.72 7.14 -15.73
CA ASP A 207 27.44 5.97 -16.26
C ASP A 207 28.03 5.08 -15.15
N TYR A 208 28.17 5.59 -13.93
CA TYR A 208 28.67 4.86 -12.75
C TYR A 208 27.58 4.60 -11.71
N ARG A 209 26.30 4.70 -12.09
CA ARG A 209 25.17 4.66 -11.16
C ARG A 209 25.04 3.37 -10.38
N ASP A 210 25.46 2.22 -10.93
CA ASP A 210 25.42 0.95 -10.23
C ASP A 210 26.25 0.97 -8.94
N ASN A 211 27.41 1.65 -8.95
CA ASN A 211 28.23 1.85 -7.74
C ASN A 211 27.49 2.69 -6.69
N LEU A 212 26.68 3.66 -7.13
CA LEU A 212 25.88 4.50 -6.23
C LEU A 212 24.69 3.72 -5.66
N ILE A 213 24.06 2.87 -6.46
CA ILE A 213 22.97 2.00 -6.03
C ILE A 213 23.47 0.99 -4.99
N ASP A 214 24.62 0.37 -5.25
CA ASP A 214 25.27 -0.57 -4.33
C ASP A 214 25.64 0.08 -2.99
N TRP A 215 26.09 1.34 -3.05
CA TRP A 215 26.37 2.14 -1.87
C TRP A 215 25.08 2.47 -1.09
N ASP A 216 24.04 2.96 -1.77
CA ASP A 216 22.72 3.25 -1.16
C ASP A 216 22.15 1.98 -0.49
N TYR A 217 22.29 0.82 -1.13
CA TYR A 217 21.87 -0.46 -0.58
C TYR A 217 22.65 -0.81 0.69
N THR A 218 23.98 -0.93 0.59
CA THR A 218 24.82 -1.46 1.67
C THR A 218 24.87 -0.51 2.86
N MET A 219 24.91 0.80 2.62
CA MET A 219 25.07 1.81 3.68
C MET A 219 23.74 2.23 4.31
N LYS A 220 22.60 2.03 3.65
CA LYS A 220 21.32 2.54 4.12
C LYS A 220 20.24 1.47 4.20
N LEU A 221 19.86 0.88 3.06
CA LEU A 221 18.72 -0.03 3.00
C LEU A 221 18.98 -1.30 3.81
N LYS A 222 20.12 -1.98 3.59
CA LYS A 222 20.47 -3.24 4.26
C LYS A 222 20.58 -3.12 5.78
N LYS A 223 20.88 -1.92 6.29
CA LYS A 223 21.00 -1.67 7.74
C LYS A 223 19.65 -1.62 8.46
N ILE A 224 18.56 -1.37 7.74
CA ILE A 224 17.21 -1.36 8.31
C ILE A 224 16.82 -2.80 8.59
N GLU A 225 16.24 -3.03 9.77
CA GLU A 225 15.73 -4.31 10.22
C GLU A 225 14.85 -4.95 9.13
N ASN A 226 15.09 -6.24 8.87
CA ASN A 226 14.44 -7.06 7.84
C ASN A 226 14.62 -6.60 6.38
N ALA A 227 15.09 -5.38 6.11
CA ALA A 227 15.25 -4.87 4.74
C ALA A 227 16.39 -5.56 3.98
N SER A 228 17.27 -6.31 4.66
CA SER A 228 18.26 -7.18 4.00
C SER A 228 17.62 -8.22 3.07
N VAL A 229 16.34 -8.57 3.28
CA VAL A 229 15.57 -9.50 2.42
C VAL A 229 15.40 -8.97 0.99
N ILE A 230 15.49 -7.66 0.79
CA ILE A 230 15.62 -7.08 -0.54
C ILE A 230 17.02 -7.46 -1.04
N HIS A 231 17.09 -8.33 -2.04
CA HIS A 231 18.38 -8.73 -2.58
C HIS A 231 19.01 -7.59 -3.39
N ILE A 232 20.33 -7.42 -3.31
CA ILE A 232 21.04 -6.34 -4.02
C ILE A 232 20.76 -6.33 -5.52
N ARG A 233 20.65 -7.52 -6.15
CA ARG A 233 20.30 -7.62 -7.58
C ARG A 233 18.91 -7.04 -7.85
N GLN A 234 17.90 -7.44 -7.08
CA GLN A 234 16.53 -6.92 -7.23
C GLN A 234 16.48 -5.41 -7.05
N TYR A 235 17.16 -4.88 -6.02
CA TYR A 235 17.23 -3.43 -5.82
C TYR A 235 17.94 -2.72 -6.97
N ARG A 236 19.05 -3.26 -7.48
CA ARG A 236 19.79 -2.67 -8.61
C ARG A 236 19.00 -2.73 -9.91
N ASP A 237 18.38 -3.87 -10.19
CA ASP A 237 17.60 -4.10 -11.40
C ASP A 237 16.36 -3.18 -11.40
N TRP A 238 15.64 -3.08 -10.27
CA TRP A 238 14.55 -2.13 -10.11
C TRP A 238 15.01 -0.67 -10.25
N ARG A 239 16.11 -0.26 -9.62
CA ARG A 239 16.64 1.11 -9.73
C ARG A 239 17.03 1.50 -11.16
N ASN A 240 17.34 0.52 -12.02
CA ASN A 240 17.71 0.73 -13.41
C ASN A 240 16.54 0.58 -14.38
N THR A 241 15.58 -0.28 -14.11
CA THR A 241 14.51 -0.67 -15.05
C THR A 241 13.11 -0.26 -14.61
N GLY A 242 12.91 -0.02 -13.31
CA GLY A 242 11.62 0.20 -12.69
C GLY A 242 10.75 -1.07 -12.57
N VAL A 243 11.28 -2.26 -12.88
CA VAL A 243 10.58 -3.54 -12.69
C VAL A 243 10.97 -4.09 -11.32
N ALA A 244 9.98 -4.26 -10.44
CA ALA A 244 10.19 -4.66 -9.05
C ALA A 244 9.89 -6.16 -8.82
N PHE A 245 8.78 -6.63 -9.38
CA PHE A 245 8.22 -7.97 -9.13
C PHE A 245 8.29 -8.81 -10.40
N GLU A 246 9.14 -9.82 -10.39
CA GLU A 246 9.34 -10.77 -11.48
C GLU A 246 8.96 -12.19 -11.04
N PHE A 247 8.25 -12.93 -11.89
CA PHE A 247 7.71 -14.25 -11.56
C PHE A 247 8.10 -15.31 -12.58
N GLY A 248 8.95 -16.25 -12.17
CA GLY A 248 9.42 -17.34 -13.05
C GLY A 248 10.09 -16.80 -14.31
N ASP A 249 9.86 -17.46 -15.45
CA ASP A 249 10.45 -17.09 -16.74
C ASP A 249 9.61 -16.07 -17.55
N GLN A 250 8.78 -15.28 -16.87
CA GLN A 250 7.91 -14.29 -17.52
C GLN A 250 8.70 -13.08 -18.04
N THR A 251 8.18 -12.43 -19.08
CA THR A 251 8.82 -11.26 -19.70
C THR A 251 7.94 -10.02 -19.61
N TYR A 252 8.54 -8.88 -19.24
CA TYR A 252 7.86 -7.61 -18.99
C TYR A 252 8.22 -6.61 -20.10
N THR A 253 7.47 -6.65 -21.20
CA THR A 253 7.81 -5.94 -22.43
C THR A 253 6.93 -4.73 -22.72
N VAL A 254 5.78 -4.61 -22.05
CA VAL A 254 4.76 -3.58 -22.33
C VAL A 254 4.81 -2.51 -21.24
N PRO A 255 4.70 -1.21 -21.57
CA PRO A 255 4.72 -0.17 -20.55
C PRO A 255 3.48 -0.25 -19.65
N ASN A 256 3.70 -0.20 -18.33
CA ASN A 256 2.63 -0.07 -17.35
C ASN A 256 2.10 1.38 -17.38
N ARG A 257 1.06 1.63 -18.18
CA ARG A 257 0.49 2.97 -18.38
C ARG A 257 -0.13 3.55 -17.12
N THR A 258 -0.43 2.72 -16.13
CA THR A 258 -0.95 3.16 -14.84
C THR A 258 0.11 3.92 -14.01
N MET A 259 1.40 3.84 -14.38
CA MET A 259 2.50 4.58 -13.74
C MET A 259 2.68 6.01 -14.30
N ALA A 260 1.93 6.37 -15.36
CA ALA A 260 1.98 7.70 -15.93
C ALA A 260 1.30 8.70 -15.01
N ALA A 261 1.92 9.86 -14.80
CA ALA A 261 1.35 10.96 -14.04
C ALA A 261 1.68 12.31 -14.65
N TYR A 262 1.02 13.37 -14.18
CA TYR A 262 1.32 14.75 -14.53
C TYR A 262 2.00 15.49 -13.38
N THR A 263 2.98 16.33 -13.72
CA THR A 263 3.59 17.27 -12.76
C THR A 263 3.73 18.63 -13.41
N GLU A 264 3.71 19.69 -12.60
CA GLU A 264 3.96 21.05 -13.08
C GLU A 264 5.43 21.24 -13.45
N ALA A 265 5.69 21.66 -14.68
CA ALA A 265 7.01 21.98 -15.18
C ALA A 265 7.06 23.43 -15.68
N LYS A 266 8.05 24.20 -15.24
CA LYS A 266 8.29 25.56 -15.74
C LYS A 266 9.06 25.50 -17.05
N LYS A 267 8.43 25.88 -18.17
CA LYS A 267 9.13 26.10 -19.44
C LYS A 267 9.73 27.51 -19.43
N LYS A 268 11.01 27.64 -19.81
CA LYS A 268 11.79 28.90 -19.82
C LYS A 268 11.08 30.11 -20.46
N HIS A 269 10.09 29.88 -21.34
CA HIS A 269 9.37 30.95 -22.06
C HIS A 269 7.84 30.80 -22.10
N HIS A 270 7.24 29.80 -21.43
CA HIS A 270 5.80 29.49 -21.57
C HIS A 270 5.06 29.30 -20.24
N GLY A 271 5.63 29.76 -19.13
CA GLY A 271 5.02 29.58 -17.81
C GLY A 271 5.03 28.11 -17.33
N SER A 272 4.18 27.82 -16.33
CA SER A 272 3.97 26.45 -15.83
C SER A 272 3.10 25.66 -16.81
N VAL A 273 3.53 24.45 -17.18
CA VAL A 273 2.75 23.50 -17.98
C VAL A 273 2.72 22.15 -17.29
N LEU A 274 1.58 21.46 -17.35
CA LEU A 274 1.48 20.09 -16.90
C LEU A 274 2.22 19.16 -17.87
N CYS A 275 3.16 18.37 -17.35
CA CYS A 275 3.97 17.45 -18.12
C CYS A 275 3.63 16.01 -17.75
N ARG A 276 3.11 15.23 -18.71
CA ARG A 276 2.92 13.78 -18.54
C ARG A 276 4.27 13.08 -18.55
N GLY A 277 4.53 12.23 -17.56
CA GLY A 277 5.79 11.50 -17.45
C GLY A 277 5.74 10.36 -16.43
N LEU A 278 6.91 9.78 -16.18
CA LEU A 278 7.11 8.85 -15.07
C LEU A 278 7.63 9.66 -13.88
N TRP A 279 6.73 10.00 -12.96
CA TRP A 279 7.03 10.87 -11.81
C TRP A 279 7.04 10.13 -10.47
N THR A 280 7.12 8.81 -10.54
CA THR A 280 7.16 7.90 -9.38
C THR A 280 8.53 7.94 -8.70
N ASP A 281 8.59 7.34 -7.52
CA ASP A 281 9.84 7.08 -6.82
C ASP A 281 10.78 6.21 -7.68
N ILE A 282 12.06 6.58 -7.67
CA ILE A 282 13.16 5.84 -8.31
C ILE A 282 14.29 5.58 -7.30
N ILE A 283 14.01 5.69 -6.00
CA ILE A 283 14.98 5.55 -4.92
C ILE A 283 14.62 4.46 -3.92
N VAL A 284 13.45 4.53 -3.29
CA VAL A 284 13.11 3.75 -2.07
C VAL A 284 12.55 2.38 -2.40
N SER A 285 11.71 2.30 -3.43
CA SER A 285 11.07 1.12 -4.02
C SER A 285 9.70 0.72 -3.45
N PRO A 286 8.87 0.04 -4.27
CA PRO A 286 7.59 -0.52 -3.82
C PRO A 286 7.75 -1.72 -2.88
N TYR A 287 8.98 -2.22 -2.66
CA TYR A 287 9.24 -3.33 -1.75
C TYR A 287 8.87 -2.99 -0.31
N ILE A 288 8.86 -1.71 0.06
CA ILE A 288 8.59 -1.32 1.45
C ILE A 288 7.16 -1.63 1.87
N SER A 289 6.18 -1.47 0.96
CA SER A 289 4.76 -1.67 1.26
C SER A 289 4.44 -3.12 1.68
N PHE A 290 5.02 -4.12 1.00
CA PHE A 290 4.66 -5.54 1.20
C PHE A 290 5.85 -6.48 1.39
N GLY A 291 7.08 -6.06 1.13
CA GLY A 291 8.20 -6.97 0.93
C GLY A 291 9.26 -7.00 2.03
N VAL A 292 9.09 -6.24 3.12
CA VAL A 292 10.10 -6.10 4.21
C VAL A 292 9.59 -6.46 5.60
N HIS A 293 8.30 -6.73 5.75
CA HIS A 293 7.67 -7.10 7.01
C HIS A 293 6.47 -8.00 6.71
N CYS A 294 6.21 -9.00 7.55
CA CYS A 294 4.97 -9.75 7.52
C CYS A 294 4.57 -10.15 8.94
N GLU A 295 3.26 -10.34 9.15
CA GLU A 295 2.80 -10.99 10.37
C GLU A 295 3.25 -12.44 10.42
N LYS A 296 3.53 -12.95 11.63
CA LYS A 296 4.04 -14.31 11.85
C LYS A 296 2.99 -15.18 12.56
N PRO A 297 1.94 -15.67 11.86
CA PRO A 297 0.90 -16.52 12.44
C PRO A 297 1.39 -17.90 12.86
N ASN A 298 2.46 -18.41 12.25
CA ASN A 298 3.07 -19.68 12.58
C ASN A 298 4.59 -19.64 12.33
N ARG A 299 5.30 -20.69 12.77
CA ARG A 299 6.76 -20.78 12.70
C ARG A 299 7.35 -20.75 11.28
N PHE A 300 6.60 -21.19 10.27
CA PHE A 300 7.12 -21.28 8.90
C PHE A 300 7.30 -19.90 8.28
N VAL A 301 6.50 -18.93 8.70
CA VAL A 301 6.58 -17.55 8.21
C VAL A 301 7.82 -16.83 8.73
N GLU A 302 8.33 -17.22 9.91
CA GLU A 302 9.57 -16.65 10.44
C GLU A 302 10.77 -16.92 9.53
N GLN A 303 10.72 -18.00 8.77
CA GLN A 303 11.78 -18.43 7.87
C GLN A 303 11.88 -17.58 6.61
N LEU A 304 10.84 -16.80 6.27
CA LEU A 304 10.91 -15.83 5.18
C LEU A 304 12.01 -14.76 5.42
N PHE A 305 12.46 -14.60 6.66
CA PHE A 305 13.57 -13.73 7.05
C PHE A 305 14.80 -14.50 7.53
N GLU A 306 14.88 -15.79 7.23
CA GLU A 306 16.04 -16.61 7.58
C GLU A 306 17.29 -16.13 6.84
N ILE A 307 18.36 -15.90 7.60
CA ILE A 307 19.67 -15.52 7.09
C ILE A 307 20.65 -16.65 7.38
N HIS A 308 21.12 -17.31 6.32
CA HIS A 308 22.22 -18.27 6.42
C HIS A 308 23.54 -17.55 6.67
N ASN A 309 24.45 -18.21 7.41
CA ASN A 309 25.78 -17.70 7.76
C ASN A 309 25.74 -16.32 8.45
N LYS A 310 24.72 -16.06 9.27
CA LYS A 310 24.56 -14.79 10.00
C LYS A 310 25.80 -14.48 10.84
N GLY A 311 26.26 -13.23 10.83
CA GLY A 311 27.46 -12.80 11.56
C GLY A 311 28.78 -13.19 10.88
N THR A 312 28.73 -13.75 9.67
CA THR A 312 29.91 -13.94 8.82
C THR A 312 29.96 -12.86 7.74
N GLY A 313 31.06 -12.74 7.00
CA GLY A 313 31.13 -11.85 5.83
C GLY A 313 30.29 -12.31 4.62
N VAL A 314 29.58 -13.45 4.71
CA VAL A 314 28.86 -14.11 3.60
C VAL A 314 27.39 -14.40 3.93
N GLU A 315 26.75 -13.48 4.64
CA GLU A 315 25.32 -13.56 4.96
C GLU A 315 24.46 -13.62 3.70
N GLN A 316 23.51 -14.55 3.69
CA GLN A 316 22.57 -14.74 2.59
C GLN A 316 21.17 -14.95 3.14
N ASN A 317 20.22 -14.09 2.76
CA ASN A 317 18.81 -14.36 3.02
C ASN A 317 18.40 -15.56 2.16
N ARG A 318 17.70 -16.51 2.76
CA ARG A 318 17.17 -17.66 2.05
C ARG A 318 16.08 -17.26 1.06
N HIS A 319 15.17 -16.40 1.52
CA HIS A 319 14.09 -15.85 0.72
C HIS A 319 14.37 -14.40 0.36
N ASN A 320 13.61 -13.89 -0.60
CA ASN A 320 13.76 -12.53 -1.09
C ASN A 320 12.48 -11.70 -0.93
N THR A 321 12.59 -10.39 -1.17
CA THR A 321 11.48 -9.45 -0.94
C THR A 321 10.22 -9.72 -1.79
N VAL A 322 10.37 -10.31 -2.98
CA VAL A 322 9.24 -10.69 -3.84
C VAL A 322 8.45 -11.81 -3.18
N GLU A 323 9.13 -12.79 -2.59
CA GLU A 323 8.50 -13.89 -1.84
C GLU A 323 7.73 -13.37 -0.61
N VAL A 324 8.31 -12.43 0.15
CA VAL A 324 7.63 -11.78 1.27
C VAL A 324 6.40 -10.99 0.80
N ALA A 325 6.52 -10.26 -0.31
CA ALA A 325 5.42 -9.51 -0.89
C ALA A 325 4.29 -10.41 -1.38
N VAL A 326 4.62 -11.52 -2.04
CA VAL A 326 3.65 -12.55 -2.44
C VAL A 326 2.96 -13.12 -1.21
N TYR A 327 3.69 -13.48 -0.15
CA TYR A 327 3.10 -14.00 1.08
C TYR A 327 2.09 -13.01 1.69
N ASN A 328 2.44 -11.73 1.81
CA ASN A 328 1.56 -10.73 2.40
C ASN A 328 0.30 -10.48 1.57
N VAL A 329 0.45 -10.20 0.27
CA VAL A 329 -0.69 -9.96 -0.62
C VAL A 329 -1.57 -11.21 -0.69
N LEU A 330 -0.97 -12.40 -0.83
CA LEU A 330 -1.69 -13.67 -0.80
C LEU A 330 -2.48 -13.84 0.49
N SER A 331 -1.89 -13.53 1.65
CA SER A 331 -2.54 -13.66 2.95
C SER A 331 -3.77 -12.76 3.05
N TYR A 332 -3.66 -11.50 2.61
CA TYR A 332 -4.79 -10.56 2.59
C TYR A 332 -5.90 -11.04 1.66
N LEU A 333 -5.56 -11.43 0.44
CA LEU A 333 -6.52 -11.92 -0.54
C LEU A 333 -7.21 -13.21 -0.07
N TYR A 334 -6.45 -14.16 0.49
CA TYR A 334 -6.97 -15.41 1.03
C TYR A 334 -7.96 -15.16 2.17
N GLU A 335 -7.66 -14.23 3.07
CA GLU A 335 -8.53 -13.89 4.19
C GLU A 335 -9.81 -13.20 3.76
N ILE A 336 -9.72 -12.34 2.76
CA ILE A 336 -10.88 -11.67 2.19
C ILE A 336 -11.82 -12.68 1.53
N GLU A 337 -11.24 -13.62 0.77
CA GLU A 337 -11.95 -14.64 0.00
C GLU A 337 -12.49 -15.81 0.83
N THR A 338 -11.78 -16.24 1.88
CA THR A 338 -12.16 -17.44 2.66
C THR A 338 -12.68 -17.11 4.04
N GLY A 339 -12.48 -15.87 4.51
CA GLY A 339 -12.76 -15.45 5.87
C GLY A 339 -11.87 -16.08 6.94
N LYS A 340 -10.81 -16.80 6.54
CA LYS A 340 -9.90 -17.54 7.43
C LYS A 340 -8.49 -17.00 7.31
N ARG A 341 -7.79 -16.87 8.45
CA ARG A 341 -6.38 -16.45 8.48
C ARG A 341 -5.51 -17.37 7.65
N TYR A 342 -4.71 -16.81 6.74
CA TYR A 342 -3.77 -17.60 5.97
C TYR A 342 -2.66 -18.16 6.87
N GLN A 343 -2.25 -19.40 6.60
CA GLN A 343 -1.12 -20.04 7.26
C GLN A 343 -0.38 -20.91 6.26
N MET A 344 0.95 -20.80 6.21
CA MET A 344 1.78 -21.74 5.45
C MET A 344 1.62 -23.15 6.05
N GLY A 345 1.40 -24.15 5.20
CA GLY A 345 1.29 -25.55 5.61
C GLY A 345 2.63 -26.29 5.65
N LYS A 346 3.64 -25.78 4.93
CA LYS A 346 4.98 -26.36 4.82
C LYS A 346 6.07 -25.30 4.92
N GLU A 347 7.25 -25.76 5.31
CA GLU A 347 8.48 -24.99 5.33
C GLU A 347 8.83 -24.46 3.93
N HIS A 348 9.20 -23.19 3.83
CA HIS A 348 9.67 -22.56 2.59
C HIS A 348 8.72 -22.63 1.38
N ASP A 349 7.45 -22.94 1.58
CA ASP A 349 6.44 -23.01 0.52
C ASP A 349 5.31 -22.03 0.83
N ILE A 350 5.38 -20.85 0.21
CA ILE A 350 4.42 -19.75 0.41
C ILE A 350 3.00 -20.15 0.02
N PHE A 351 2.81 -21.12 -0.88
CA PHE A 351 1.50 -21.51 -1.38
C PHE A 351 0.94 -22.79 -0.73
N SER A 352 1.71 -23.44 0.14
CA SER A 352 1.33 -24.69 0.81
C SER A 352 0.02 -24.62 1.62
N GLY A 353 -0.41 -23.42 2.02
CA GLY A 353 -1.63 -23.21 2.80
C GLY A 353 -2.93 -23.11 1.99
N ILE A 354 -2.84 -23.02 0.65
CA ILE A 354 -4.02 -22.82 -0.21
C ILE A 354 -4.81 -24.14 -0.41
N GLY A 355 -4.21 -25.29 -0.08
CA GLY A 355 -4.78 -26.63 -0.29
C GLY A 355 -4.82 -27.04 -1.78
N ASP A 356 -4.93 -28.34 -2.07
CA ASP A 356 -4.99 -28.92 -3.43
C ASP A 356 -6.29 -28.57 -4.20
N ALA A 357 -6.95 -27.47 -3.86
CA ALA A 357 -8.17 -26.99 -4.51
C ALA A 357 -7.91 -26.28 -5.85
N GLU A 358 -6.67 -25.89 -6.13
CA GLU A 358 -6.21 -25.53 -7.47
C GLU A 358 -5.47 -26.74 -8.06
N GLY A 359 -6.13 -27.45 -8.98
CA GLY A 359 -5.56 -28.55 -9.75
C GLY A 359 -4.48 -28.09 -10.74
N THR A 360 -3.40 -27.50 -10.24
CA THR A 360 -2.14 -27.38 -10.97
C THR A 360 -1.29 -28.60 -10.63
N PRO A 361 -0.97 -29.48 -11.60
CA PRO A 361 0.07 -30.47 -11.38
C PRO A 361 1.36 -29.70 -11.07
N SER A 362 1.92 -29.94 -9.90
CA SER A 362 3.32 -29.66 -9.65
C SER A 362 4.12 -30.50 -10.65
N ASP A 363 4.64 -29.84 -11.68
CA ASP A 363 5.48 -30.47 -12.69
C ASP A 363 6.85 -30.76 -12.05
N ASP A 364 6.96 -31.91 -11.39
CA ASP A 364 8.22 -32.38 -10.80
C ASP A 364 8.30 -33.90 -10.75
N LYS A 365 7.96 -34.56 -11.87
CA LYS A 365 8.32 -35.96 -12.10
C LYS A 365 8.79 -36.18 -13.55
N LEU A 366 10.09 -36.42 -13.65
CA LEU A 366 10.82 -37.06 -14.76
C LEU A 366 9.92 -37.98 -15.60
N VAL A 367 9.69 -37.58 -16.85
CA VAL A 367 9.06 -38.40 -17.88
C VAL A 367 9.99 -39.55 -18.24
N PRO A 368 9.47 -40.80 -18.31
CA PRO A 368 9.79 -41.57 -19.49
C PRO A 368 8.53 -42.14 -20.17
N ARG A 369 8.53 -41.90 -21.48
CA ARG A 369 8.06 -42.76 -22.57
C ARG A 369 6.57 -42.69 -22.95
N PHE A 370 6.40 -42.33 -24.22
CA PHE A 370 5.20 -42.34 -25.05
C PHE A 370 4.42 -43.66 -24.97
N GLU A 371 3.10 -43.53 -24.79
CA GLU A 371 2.10 -44.42 -25.39
C GLU A 371 1.01 -43.55 -26.02
N GLU A 372 0.75 -43.78 -27.31
CA GLU A 372 -0.34 -43.16 -28.06
C GLU A 372 -1.68 -43.75 -27.59
N LEU A 373 -2.65 -42.87 -27.27
CA LEU A 373 -4.03 -43.27 -27.05
C LEU A 373 -4.97 -42.36 -27.86
N ASN A 374 -5.85 -43.02 -28.61
CA ASN A 374 -6.80 -42.48 -29.56
C ASN A 374 -7.80 -41.49 -28.96
N GLU A 375 -8.18 -40.53 -29.80
CA GLU A 375 -9.03 -39.37 -29.60
C GLU A 375 -10.54 -39.66 -29.42
N ASP A 376 -11.19 -38.67 -28.79
CA ASP A 376 -12.55 -38.19 -29.05
C ASP A 376 -13.77 -38.92 -28.49
N THR A 377 -14.04 -38.76 -27.19
CA THR A 377 -15.40 -38.41 -26.71
C THR A 377 -15.50 -37.88 -25.27
N ASP A 378 -14.44 -37.93 -24.45
CA ASP A 378 -14.55 -37.66 -23.00
C ASP A 378 -13.92 -36.33 -22.52
N GLN A 379 -13.07 -35.69 -23.33
CA GLN A 379 -12.42 -34.42 -22.93
C GLN A 379 -13.43 -33.26 -22.78
N SER A 380 -14.42 -33.15 -23.66
CA SER A 380 -15.40 -32.06 -23.63
C SER A 380 -16.29 -32.06 -22.37
N LYS A 381 -16.70 -33.24 -21.89
CA LYS A 381 -17.48 -33.38 -20.65
C LYS A 381 -16.66 -33.12 -19.40
N ILE A 382 -15.38 -33.49 -19.41
CA ILE A 382 -14.43 -33.19 -18.32
C ILE A 382 -14.20 -31.68 -18.25
N THR A 383 -14.00 -31.01 -19.38
CA THR A 383 -13.83 -29.55 -19.44
C THR A 383 -15.09 -28.81 -18.98
N GLU A 384 -16.29 -29.23 -19.39
CA GLU A 384 -17.55 -28.58 -18.98
C GLU A 384 -17.84 -28.77 -17.47
N LYS A 385 -17.54 -29.95 -16.92
CA LYS A 385 -17.68 -30.23 -15.49
C LYS A 385 -16.67 -29.43 -14.65
N GLU A 386 -15.43 -29.30 -15.13
CA GLU A 386 -14.40 -28.51 -14.45
C GLU A 386 -14.71 -27.01 -14.50
N LEU A 387 -15.16 -26.50 -15.65
CA LEU A 387 -15.65 -25.12 -15.80
C LEU A 387 -16.83 -24.83 -14.86
N ARG A 388 -17.77 -25.76 -14.74
CA ARG A 388 -18.91 -25.63 -13.83
C ARG A 388 -18.48 -25.64 -12.35
N LYS A 389 -17.51 -26.48 -12.00
CA LYS A 389 -16.93 -26.53 -10.64
C LYS A 389 -16.18 -25.23 -10.31
N GLN A 390 -15.39 -24.72 -11.24
CA GLN A 390 -14.73 -23.43 -11.13
C GLN A 390 -15.74 -22.28 -10.97
N HIS A 391 -16.83 -22.31 -11.73
CA HIS A 391 -17.89 -21.30 -11.63
C HIS A 391 -18.58 -21.32 -10.26
N VAL A 392 -18.91 -22.50 -9.73
CA VAL A 392 -19.52 -22.64 -8.38
C VAL A 392 -18.54 -22.18 -7.29
N ALA A 393 -17.24 -22.51 -7.42
CA ALA A 393 -16.23 -22.05 -6.48
C ALA A 393 -16.07 -20.52 -6.51
N ALA A 394 -16.04 -19.92 -7.71
CA ALA A 394 -16.01 -18.47 -7.89
C ALA A 394 -17.24 -17.79 -7.29
N GLN A 395 -18.43 -18.40 -7.39
CA GLN A 395 -19.65 -17.90 -6.74
C GLN A 395 -19.55 -17.91 -5.20
N GLY A 396 -19.11 -19.03 -4.60
CA GLY A 396 -18.94 -19.11 -3.14
C GLY A 396 -17.85 -18.17 -2.59
N CYS A 397 -16.77 -17.98 -3.36
CA CYS A 397 -15.76 -16.96 -3.13
C CYS A 397 -16.38 -15.56 -3.14
N ALA A 398 -17.13 -15.21 -4.19
CA ALA A 398 -17.78 -13.90 -4.31
C ALA A 398 -18.77 -13.61 -3.16
N GLU A 399 -19.50 -14.62 -2.68
CA GLU A 399 -20.37 -14.49 -1.49
C GLU A 399 -19.56 -14.17 -0.23
N THR A 400 -18.47 -14.89 0.02
CA THR A 400 -17.62 -14.67 1.19
C THR A 400 -16.93 -13.31 1.15
N ILE A 401 -16.47 -12.88 -0.03
CA ILE A 401 -15.94 -11.52 -0.24
C ILE A 401 -17.01 -10.49 0.11
N LYS A 402 -18.24 -10.66 -0.37
CA LYS A 402 -19.36 -9.75 -0.09
C LYS A 402 -19.66 -9.67 1.41
N GLU A 403 -19.61 -10.78 2.13
CA GLU A 403 -19.74 -10.80 3.60
C GLU A 403 -18.59 -10.05 4.28
N THR A 404 -17.35 -10.29 3.85
CA THR A 404 -16.17 -9.61 4.42
C THR A 404 -16.26 -8.10 4.22
N LEU A 405 -16.76 -7.66 3.06
CA LEU A 405 -16.95 -6.26 2.70
C LEU A 405 -18.23 -5.64 3.29
N GLN A 406 -19.09 -6.41 3.96
CA GLN A 406 -20.34 -5.89 4.50
C GLN A 406 -20.08 -4.78 5.53
N GLY A 407 -20.60 -3.58 5.27
CA GLY A 407 -20.39 -2.40 6.12
C GLY A 407 -19.04 -1.71 5.90
N VAL A 408 -18.23 -2.15 4.94
CA VAL A 408 -17.03 -1.44 4.51
C VAL A 408 -17.42 -0.39 3.47
N LYS A 409 -16.89 0.82 3.60
CA LYS A 409 -16.93 1.87 2.58
C LYS A 409 -15.55 2.43 2.34
N ILE A 410 -15.17 2.60 1.08
CA ILE A 410 -13.97 3.33 0.66
C ILE A 410 -14.44 4.67 0.09
N ILE A 411 -13.94 5.77 0.62
CA ILE A 411 -14.41 7.13 0.30
C ILE A 411 -13.22 7.92 -0.23
N PRO A 412 -13.04 7.98 -1.56
CA PRO A 412 -11.98 8.76 -2.20
C PRO A 412 -12.10 10.26 -1.91
N LEU A 413 -10.99 10.89 -1.57
CA LEU A 413 -10.84 12.34 -1.37
C LEU A 413 -9.66 12.86 -2.19
N THR A 414 -9.73 14.12 -2.61
CA THR A 414 -8.62 14.80 -3.29
C THR A 414 -8.65 16.32 -3.04
N GLY A 415 -7.61 17.03 -3.48
CA GLY A 415 -7.45 18.47 -3.33
C GLY A 415 -6.31 18.86 -2.39
N ASN A 416 -6.53 19.87 -1.53
CA ASN A 416 -5.64 20.17 -0.42
C ASN A 416 -6.17 19.46 0.85
N VAL A 417 -5.31 18.72 1.55
CA VAL A 417 -5.68 17.99 2.77
C VAL A 417 -6.08 18.95 3.90
N GLU A 418 -5.49 20.15 3.96
CA GLU A 418 -5.84 21.17 4.95
C GLU A 418 -7.29 21.65 4.82
N ASP A 419 -7.89 21.54 3.63
CA ASP A 419 -9.31 21.84 3.45
C ASP A 419 -10.20 20.88 4.27
N LEU A 420 -9.72 19.67 4.58
CA LEU A 420 -10.46 18.74 5.45
C LEU A 420 -10.56 19.29 6.87
N PHE A 421 -9.51 19.97 7.35
CA PHE A 421 -9.40 20.49 8.72
C PHE A 421 -10.39 21.61 9.05
N SER A 422 -10.94 22.27 8.02
CA SER A 422 -11.87 23.40 8.15
C SER A 422 -13.31 23.07 7.77
N LYS A 423 -13.54 22.01 6.98
CA LYS A 423 -14.88 21.63 6.53
C LYS A 423 -15.70 20.97 7.64
N LYS A 424 -16.84 21.58 7.98
CA LYS A 424 -17.77 21.11 9.03
C LYS A 424 -18.15 19.62 8.94
N ARG A 425 -18.24 19.07 7.72
CA ARG A 425 -18.60 17.65 7.50
C ARG A 425 -17.60 16.64 8.06
N TYR A 426 -16.35 17.06 8.28
CA TYR A 426 -15.29 16.20 8.82
C TYR A 426 -14.95 16.53 10.27
N THR A 427 -15.59 17.54 10.87
CA THR A 427 -15.31 17.95 12.24
C THR A 427 -15.61 16.81 13.21
N GLY A 428 -14.60 16.39 14.00
CA GLY A 428 -14.72 15.30 14.96
C GLY A 428 -15.20 13.98 14.34
N LEU A 429 -14.85 13.69 13.09
CA LEU A 429 -15.35 12.53 12.37
C LEU A 429 -14.50 11.27 12.58
N PHE A 430 -13.18 11.43 12.60
CA PHE A 430 -12.24 10.31 12.46
C PHE A 430 -11.84 9.71 13.81
N ASP A 431 -11.98 8.39 13.92
CA ASP A 431 -11.48 7.57 15.02
C ASP A 431 -9.97 7.29 14.85
N TYR A 432 -9.50 7.37 13.61
CA TYR A 432 -8.11 7.12 13.24
C TYR A 432 -7.68 8.00 12.07
N ALA A 433 -6.43 8.49 12.08
CA ALA A 433 -5.79 9.11 10.91
C ALA A 433 -4.37 8.56 10.68
N PHE A 434 -4.06 8.18 9.44
CA PHE A 434 -2.70 7.94 8.96
C PHE A 434 -2.22 9.14 8.14
N ILE A 435 -0.99 9.58 8.37
CA ILE A 435 -0.34 10.68 7.65
C ILE A 435 0.96 10.16 7.03
N SER A 436 1.01 10.15 5.70
CA SER A 436 2.23 9.77 4.98
C SER A 436 3.34 10.80 5.15
N SER A 437 4.57 10.38 4.85
CA SER A 437 5.73 11.26 4.82
C SER A 437 5.56 12.48 3.92
N GLN A 438 4.78 12.37 2.85
CA GLN A 438 4.51 13.48 1.94
C GLN A 438 3.50 14.49 2.51
N GLN A 439 2.69 14.08 3.48
CA GLN A 439 1.68 14.93 4.13
C GLN A 439 2.10 15.40 5.54
N CYS A 440 3.26 14.98 6.07
CA CYS A 440 3.73 15.40 7.39
C CYS A 440 3.89 16.92 7.55
N HIS A 441 4.12 17.66 6.44
CA HIS A 441 4.18 19.12 6.44
C HIS A 441 2.89 19.78 6.98
N THR A 442 1.76 19.08 6.94
CA THR A 442 0.46 19.56 7.45
C THR A 442 0.40 19.60 8.98
N LEU A 443 1.33 18.91 9.66
CA LEU A 443 1.51 19.00 11.10
C LEU A 443 2.37 20.21 11.48
N GLN A 444 3.17 20.75 10.55
CA GLN A 444 4.03 21.89 10.83
C GLN A 444 3.16 23.09 11.24
N PRO A 445 3.42 23.72 12.41
CA PRO A 445 2.70 24.92 12.82
C PRO A 445 2.86 26.04 11.79
N SER A 446 1.76 26.65 11.35
CA SER A 446 1.82 27.85 10.49
C SER A 446 2.47 29.01 11.24
N GLU A 447 3.25 29.84 10.55
CA GLU A 447 3.78 31.09 11.12
C GLU A 447 2.69 32.16 11.32
N ASP A 448 1.53 32.00 10.65
CA ASP A 448 0.39 32.88 10.79
C ASP A 448 -0.53 32.42 11.95
N VAL A 449 -0.53 33.21 13.04
CA VAL A 449 -1.33 32.99 14.26
C VAL A 449 -2.84 32.84 13.97
N LYS A 450 -3.36 33.47 12.91
CA LYS A 450 -4.77 33.32 12.50
C LYS A 450 -5.03 31.99 11.80
N GLN A 451 -4.07 31.45 11.07
CA GLN A 451 -4.20 30.13 10.44
C GLN A 451 -4.04 29.00 11.47
N GLN A 452 -3.14 29.17 12.45
CA GLN A 452 -2.96 28.22 13.56
C GLN A 452 -4.24 27.95 14.35
N THR A 453 -5.14 28.93 14.46
CA THR A 453 -6.40 28.81 15.20
C THR A 453 -7.55 28.21 14.40
N THR A 454 -7.43 28.07 13.07
CA THR A 454 -8.59 27.81 12.20
C THR A 454 -8.57 26.44 11.50
N ALA A 455 -7.40 25.87 11.20
CA ALA A 455 -7.29 24.61 10.43
C ALA A 455 -6.20 23.70 10.98
N THR A 456 -6.51 22.96 12.04
CA THR A 456 -5.62 21.93 12.62
C THR A 456 -6.17 20.54 12.37
N ILE A 457 -5.29 19.54 12.25
CA ILE A 457 -5.71 18.15 12.10
C ILE A 457 -6.62 17.70 13.25
N THR A 458 -6.44 18.22 14.45
CA THR A 458 -7.28 17.92 15.62
C THR A 458 -8.73 18.34 15.47
N ASN A 459 -9.07 19.20 14.51
CA ASN A 459 -10.46 19.55 14.23
C ASN A 459 -11.26 18.39 13.65
N ILE A 460 -10.61 17.45 12.97
CA ILE A 460 -11.26 16.32 12.32
C ILE A 460 -11.22 15.04 13.16
N LEU A 461 -10.43 15.02 14.24
CA LEU A 461 -10.27 13.87 15.12
C LEU A 461 -11.35 13.83 16.20
N LYS A 462 -11.86 12.64 16.47
CA LYS A 462 -12.67 12.35 17.67
C LYS A 462 -11.79 12.33 18.91
N ASP A 463 -12.38 12.58 20.07
CA ASP A 463 -11.69 12.41 21.35
C ASP A 463 -11.20 10.97 21.51
N GLY A 464 -9.92 10.78 21.80
CA GLY A 464 -9.31 9.45 21.92
C GLY A 464 -8.90 8.81 20.59
N ALA A 465 -8.95 9.56 19.48
CA ALA A 465 -8.48 9.08 18.18
C ALA A 465 -6.98 8.73 18.20
N ALA A 466 -6.60 7.76 17.38
CA ALA A 466 -5.20 7.45 17.12
C ALA A 466 -4.72 8.13 15.83
N VAL A 467 -3.48 8.60 15.83
CA VAL A 467 -2.84 9.22 14.67
C VAL A 467 -1.51 8.53 14.42
N ASP A 468 -1.40 7.86 13.28
CA ASP A 468 -0.15 7.26 12.82
C ASP A 468 0.53 8.17 11.80
N VAL A 469 1.83 8.36 11.94
CA VAL A 469 2.62 9.19 11.05
C VAL A 469 3.80 8.39 10.51
N GLU A 470 3.91 8.30 9.18
CA GLU A 470 5.03 7.63 8.52
C GLU A 470 6.34 8.35 8.81
N SER A 471 7.35 7.60 9.25
CA SER A 471 8.62 8.14 9.71
C SER A 471 9.68 8.16 8.62
N SER A 472 10.89 8.60 8.99
CA SER A 472 12.03 8.64 8.08
C SER A 472 12.81 7.33 7.94
N VAL A 473 12.40 6.21 8.57
CA VAL A 473 13.16 4.94 8.55
C VAL A 473 13.56 4.56 7.12
N PHE A 474 12.61 4.55 6.19
CA PHE A 474 12.82 4.22 4.78
C PHE A 474 13.12 5.42 3.86
N MET A 475 13.32 6.63 4.41
CA MET A 475 13.76 7.79 3.62
C MET A 475 15.26 7.71 3.28
N LEU A 476 15.61 6.80 2.37
CA LEU A 476 16.99 6.50 1.97
C LEU A 476 17.80 7.73 1.49
N PRO A 477 17.20 8.82 0.97
CA PRO A 477 17.95 10.03 0.67
C PRO A 477 18.59 10.72 1.88
N LEU A 478 18.02 10.55 3.07
CA LEU A 478 18.48 11.21 4.29
C LEU A 478 19.68 10.48 4.90
N THR A 479 20.59 11.25 5.52
CA THR A 479 21.63 10.70 6.39
C THR A 479 21.02 10.11 7.67
N GLU A 480 21.77 9.30 8.41
CA GLU A 480 21.32 8.76 9.71
C GLU A 480 20.96 9.89 10.69
N GLU A 481 21.73 10.99 10.69
CA GLU A 481 21.45 12.22 11.44
C GLU A 481 20.18 12.92 11.00
N GLN A 482 19.97 13.07 9.69
CA GLN A 482 18.76 13.70 9.16
C GLN A 482 17.50 12.89 9.44
N ARG A 483 17.60 11.56 9.48
CA ARG A 483 16.46 10.68 9.85
C ARG A 483 16.08 10.89 11.32
N ALA A 484 17.05 10.87 12.23
CA ALA A 484 16.78 11.15 13.65
C ALA A 484 16.16 12.55 13.83
N LEU A 485 16.77 13.58 13.21
CA LEU A 485 16.26 14.96 13.28
C LEU A 485 14.84 15.11 12.70
N TYR A 486 14.52 14.41 11.62
CA TYR A 486 13.17 14.40 11.04
C TYR A 486 12.14 13.93 12.05
N VAL A 487 12.43 12.83 12.77
CA VAL A 487 11.53 12.29 13.79
C VAL A 487 11.42 13.22 14.99
N THR A 488 12.51 13.84 15.44
CA THR A 488 12.47 14.87 16.48
C THR A 488 11.53 16.02 16.09
N LYS A 489 11.62 16.53 14.85
CA LYS A 489 10.73 17.58 14.35
C LYS A 489 9.27 17.14 14.25
N LEU A 490 9.03 15.90 13.85
CA LEU A 490 7.71 15.32 13.80
C LEU A 490 7.08 15.25 15.21
N GLN A 491 7.84 14.84 16.23
CA GLN A 491 7.39 14.86 17.62
C GLN A 491 7.07 16.27 18.11
N GLU A 492 7.94 17.26 17.81
CA GLU A 492 7.68 18.67 18.12
C GLU A 492 6.35 19.14 17.50
N TRP A 493 6.15 18.89 16.21
CA TRP A 493 4.93 19.27 15.49
C TRP A 493 3.69 18.57 16.04
N ALA A 494 3.76 17.26 16.30
CA ALA A 494 2.67 16.50 16.90
C ALA A 494 2.26 17.06 18.27
N ALA A 495 3.23 17.43 19.12
CA ALA A 495 2.97 18.03 20.42
C ALA A 495 2.21 19.36 20.33
N HIS A 496 2.48 20.20 19.31
CA HIS A 496 1.71 21.42 19.05
C HIS A 496 0.21 21.15 18.78
N HIS A 497 -0.12 19.95 18.29
CA HIS A 497 -1.49 19.50 18.05
C HIS A 497 -2.03 18.64 19.20
N ALA A 498 -1.43 18.70 20.40
CA ALA A 498 -1.82 17.88 21.55
C ALA A 498 -1.85 16.36 21.28
N LEU A 499 -1.07 15.91 20.31
CA LEU A 499 -0.90 14.49 19.99
C LEU A 499 0.22 13.93 20.87
N GLN A 500 -0.13 12.97 21.73
CA GLN A 500 0.80 12.36 22.69
C GLN A 500 1.39 11.07 22.11
N PRO A 501 2.72 10.88 22.08
CA PRO A 501 3.33 9.66 21.55
C PRO A 501 2.92 8.45 22.39
N THR A 502 2.67 7.32 21.73
CA THR A 502 2.41 6.02 22.40
C THR A 502 3.60 5.06 22.29
N PHE A 503 4.77 5.60 21.96
CA PHE A 503 6.05 4.91 21.79
C PHE A 503 7.13 5.63 22.59
N ASP A 504 8.25 4.95 22.82
CA ASP A 504 9.43 5.49 23.49
C ASP A 504 10.70 4.95 22.83
N PHE A 505 11.76 5.76 22.81
CA PHE A 505 13.08 5.42 22.29
C PHE A 505 14.02 5.04 23.44
N HIS A 506 13.68 3.98 24.17
CA HIS A 506 14.48 3.45 25.29
C HIS A 506 14.79 4.50 26.37
N ASP A 507 13.75 5.06 27.00
CA ASP A 507 13.80 6.08 28.06
C ASP A 507 14.41 7.43 27.61
N LYS A 508 14.41 7.71 26.30
CA LYS A 508 14.85 8.99 25.73
C LYS A 508 13.72 9.62 24.91
N ASN A 509 13.54 10.92 25.10
CA ASN A 509 12.60 11.70 24.30
C ASN A 509 13.08 11.89 22.85
N GLU A 510 14.37 11.74 22.58
CA GLU A 510 14.98 11.95 21.27
C GLU A 510 15.42 10.63 20.61
N PRO A 511 15.10 10.41 19.33
CA PRO A 511 15.49 9.22 18.58
C PRO A 511 17.00 9.20 18.31
N SER A 512 17.62 8.03 18.45
CA SER A 512 18.98 7.77 18.00
C SER A 512 19.04 7.32 16.54
N HIS A 513 20.26 7.25 15.96
CA HIS A 513 20.45 6.66 14.63
C HIS A 513 20.10 5.17 14.60
N GLU A 514 20.29 4.44 15.71
CA GLU A 514 19.92 3.02 15.79
C GLU A 514 18.39 2.85 15.75
N ASP A 515 17.65 3.73 16.39
CA ASP A 515 16.17 3.71 16.36
C ASP A 515 15.65 3.83 14.93
N MET A 516 16.34 4.59 14.08
CA MET A 516 16.01 4.77 12.65
C MET A 516 16.35 3.56 11.77
N THR A 517 16.83 2.47 12.37
CA THR A 517 17.00 1.17 11.71
C THR A 517 15.94 0.15 12.11
N LYS A 518 15.12 0.41 13.16
CA LYS A 518 14.11 -0.54 13.61
C LYS A 518 12.84 -0.41 12.76
N ILE A 519 12.29 -1.54 12.33
CA ILE A 519 11.14 -1.54 11.41
C ILE A 519 9.87 -1.04 12.10
N ASN A 520 9.73 -1.29 13.41
CA ASN A 520 8.60 -0.82 14.21
C ASN A 520 8.55 0.72 14.32
N ASN A 521 9.67 1.39 14.07
CA ASN A 521 9.74 2.85 14.06
C ASN A 521 9.40 3.44 12.68
N ALA A 522 9.06 2.62 11.67
CA ALA A 522 8.66 3.10 10.34
C ALA A 522 7.34 3.88 10.36
N VAL A 523 6.53 3.67 11.39
CA VAL A 523 5.29 4.41 11.66
C VAL A 523 5.26 4.75 13.15
N LEU A 524 5.00 6.01 13.45
CA LEU A 524 4.96 6.55 14.80
C LEU A 524 3.51 6.79 15.19
N ARG A 525 3.05 6.15 16.27
CA ARG A 525 1.68 6.28 16.76
C ARG A 525 1.56 7.33 17.85
N PHE A 526 0.56 8.18 17.69
CA PHE A 526 0.15 9.18 18.66
C PHE A 526 -1.30 8.97 19.07
N SER A 527 -1.64 9.45 20.26
CA SER A 527 -2.99 9.47 20.79
C SER A 527 -3.46 10.91 20.96
N TYR A 528 -4.70 11.19 20.58
CA TYR A 528 -5.31 12.50 20.75
C TYR A 528 -6.17 12.53 22.02
N GLY A 529 -5.73 13.29 23.03
CA GLY A 529 -6.48 13.52 24.26
C GLY A 529 -7.61 14.53 24.05
N ALA A 530 -8.76 14.33 24.69
CA ALA A 530 -9.97 15.13 24.49
C ALA A 530 -9.74 16.66 24.55
N LYS A 531 -10.52 17.43 23.77
CA LYS A 531 -10.52 18.91 23.81
C LYS A 531 -10.94 19.41 25.20
N GLY A 532 -9.98 19.54 26.11
CA GLY A 532 -10.21 19.96 27.50
C GLY A 532 -9.23 19.42 28.54
N ALA A 533 -8.33 18.50 28.18
CA ALA A 533 -7.31 17.96 29.10
C ALA A 533 -6.01 18.78 29.14
N SER A 534 -6.07 20.09 28.87
CA SER A 534 -4.94 21.01 29.02
C SER A 534 -5.20 21.99 30.15
N ALA A 535 -4.29 21.98 31.13
CA ALA A 535 -4.17 22.84 32.32
C ALA A 535 -4.93 22.38 33.58
N VAL A 536 -4.29 21.47 34.33
CA VAL A 536 -3.94 21.74 35.73
C VAL A 536 -2.43 21.57 35.88
#